data_AF-D8RJG3-F1
#
_entry.id   AF-D8RJG3-F1
#
_cell.length_a   1.000
_cell.length_b   1.000
_cell.length_c   1.000
_cell.angle_alpha   90.00
_cell.angle_beta   90.00
_cell.angle_gamma   90.00
#
_symmetry.space_group_name_H-M   'P 1'
#
loop_
_entity.id
_entity.type
_entity.pdbx_description
1 polymer ?
#
loop_
_entity_poly.entity_id
_entity_poly.type
_entity_poly.pdbx_seq_one_letter_code
_entity_poly.pdbx_strand_id
1 'polypeptide(L)' 'SNQKAYLYLNSDCNLVLYTKKKSLWSTQTTNKGTECILRLQEDGNLVLYSYNKEVIWASGT' A
#
# COMPACT_ATOMS: atom_id res chain seq x y z
N SER A 1 -23.97 4.73 8.64
CA SER A 1 -23.35 5.59 7.61
C SER A 1 -22.04 4.95 7.17
N ASN A 2 -21.77 4.83 5.87
CA ASN A 2 -20.44 4.41 5.41
C ASN A 2 -19.44 5.50 5.83
N GLN A 3 -18.50 5.16 6.71
CA GLN A 3 -17.41 6.06 7.07
C GLN A 3 -16.49 6.19 5.86
N LYS A 4 -16.14 7.41 5.47
CA LYS A 4 -15.16 7.64 4.41
C LYS A 4 -13.86 6.94 4.79
N ALA A 5 -13.37 6.08 3.91
CA ALA A 5 -12.10 5.40 4.01
C ALA A 5 -11.15 5.90 2.91
N TYR A 6 -9.85 5.85 3.18
CA TYR A 6 -8.83 6.22 2.22
C TYR A 6 -7.60 5.31 2.38
N LEU A 7 -6.95 5.02 1.26
CA LEU A 7 -5.65 4.38 1.23
C LEU A 7 -4.57 5.46 1.25
N TYR A 8 -3.54 5.23 2.04
CA TYR A 8 -2.40 6.13 2.14
C TYR A 8 -1.11 5.30 2.15
N LEU A 9 -0.20 5.62 1.23
CA LEU A 9 1.13 5.04 1.19
C LEU A 9 2.07 5.94 1.98
N ASN A 10 2.52 5.45 3.13
CA ASN A 10 3.48 6.13 3.97
C ASN A 10 4.87 6.17 3.30
N SER A 11 5.70 7.13 3.70
CA SER A 11 7.10 7.24 3.27
C SER A 11 7.99 6.08 3.74
N ASP A 12 7.56 5.33 4.76
CA ASP A 12 8.22 4.10 5.24
C ASP A 12 7.83 2.86 4.42
N CYS A 13 7.20 3.05 3.25
CA CYS A 13 6.74 1.99 2.36
C CYS A 13 5.63 1.10 2.94
N ASN A 14 4.84 1.60 3.88
CA ASN A 14 3.66 0.91 4.37
C ASN A 14 2.37 1.47 3.74
N LEU A 15 1.59 0.64 3.05
CA LEU A 15 0.26 1.01 2.54
C LEU A 15 -0.78 0.69 3.60
N VAL A 16 -1.53 1.72 4.03
CA VAL A 16 -2.48 1.59 5.13
C VAL A 16 -3.87 2.06 4.69
N LEU A 17 -4.88 1.26 5.03
CA LEU A 17 -6.28 1.64 4.90
C LEU A 17 -6.73 2.34 6.18
N TYR A 18 -7.14 3.59 6.07
CA TYR A 18 -7.62 4.40 7.17
C TYR A 18 -9.11 4.73 7.04
N THR A 19 -9.71 4.94 8.20
CA THR A 19 -10.86 5.85 8.37
C THR A 19 -10.37 7.14 9.02
N LYS A 20 -11.23 8.14 9.14
CA LYS A 20 -10.92 9.35 9.93
C LYS A 20 -10.49 9.06 11.39
N LYS A 21 -10.88 7.91 11.97
CA LYS A 21 -10.66 7.61 13.40
C LYS A 21 -9.52 6.63 13.67
N LYS A 22 -9.23 5.73 12.74
CA LYS A 22 -8.27 4.62 12.96
C LYS A 22 -7.79 4.00 11.65
N SER A 23 -6.66 3.31 11.72
CA SER A 23 -6.28 2.32 10.72
C SER A 23 -7.21 1.09 10.82
N LEU A 24 -7.51 0.51 9.66
CA LEU A 24 -8.30 -0.72 9.54
C LEU A 24 -7.43 -1.90 9.14
N TRP A 25 -6.48 -1.67 8.23
CA TRP A 25 -5.62 -2.69 7.65
C TRP A 25 -4.32 -2.07 7.12
N SER A 26 -3.28 -2.88 6.95
CA SER A 26 -1.95 -2.48 6.50
C SER A 26 -1.25 -3.61 5.77
N THR A 27 -0.41 -3.31 4.77
CA THR A 27 0.47 -4.28 4.07
C THR A 27 1.56 -4.85 4.99
N GLN A 28 1.86 -4.17 6.10
CA GLN A 28 2.91 -4.55 7.05
C GLN A 28 4.29 -4.60 6.38
N THR A 29 4.60 -3.53 5.65
CA THR A 29 5.80 -3.38 4.83
C THR A 29 6.68 -2.20 5.26
N THR A 30 6.45 -1.66 6.47
CA THR A 30 7.30 -0.63 7.08
C THR A 30 8.79 -0.99 6.96
N ASN A 31 9.57 -0.06 6.40
CA ASN A 31 11.01 -0.14 6.20
C ASN A 31 11.49 -1.33 5.34
N LYS A 32 10.60 -1.94 4.53
CA LYS A 32 11.00 -2.98 3.57
C LYS A 32 11.56 -2.42 2.26
N GLY A 33 11.52 -1.10 2.07
CA GLY A 33 12.07 -0.41 0.90
C GLY A 33 12.13 1.10 1.12
N THR A 34 12.50 1.83 0.07
CA THR A 34 12.51 3.30 0.03
C THR A 34 11.79 3.80 -1.23
N GLU A 35 11.23 5.01 -1.13
CA GLU A 35 10.52 5.71 -2.22
C GLU A 35 9.49 4.82 -2.95
N CYS A 36 8.72 4.06 -2.17
CA CYS A 36 7.83 3.08 -2.76
C CYS A 36 6.68 3.70 -3.54
N ILE A 37 6.24 2.99 -4.58
CA ILE A 37 5.10 3.36 -5.41
C ILE A 37 4.09 2.22 -5.44
N LEU A 38 2.81 2.58 -5.44
CA LEU A 38 1.71 1.65 -5.63
C LEU A 38 1.29 1.66 -7.10
N ARG A 39 1.27 0.50 -7.75
CA ARG A 39 0.90 0.36 -9.16
C ARG A 39 -0.20 -0.69 -9.31
N LEU A 40 -1.29 -0.30 -9.96
CA LEU A 40 -2.26 -1.26 -10.50
C LEU A 40 -1.75 -1.72 -11.87
N GLN A 41 -1.49 -3.02 -11.99
CA GLN A 41 -1.03 -3.65 -13.22
C GLN A 41 -2.20 -3.96 -14.15
N GLU A 42 -1.90 -4.28 -15.42
CA GLU A 42 -2.90 -4.57 -16.45
C GLU A 42 -3.69 -5.87 -16.17
N ASP A 43 -3.09 -6.80 -15.44
CA ASP A 43 -3.72 -8.05 -14.99
C ASP A 43 -4.66 -7.86 -13.78
N GLY A 44 -4.77 -6.64 -13.25
CA GLY A 44 -5.59 -6.32 -12.07
C GLY A 44 -4.85 -6.44 -10.74
N ASN A 45 -3.58 -6.87 -10.75
CA ASN A 45 -2.79 -7.00 -9.53
C ASN A 45 -2.30 -5.64 -9.04
N LEU A 46 -2.55 -5.35 -7.76
CA LEU A 46 -2.07 -4.15 -7.09
C LEU A 46 -0.74 -4.46 -6.41
N VAL A 47 0.33 -3.84 -6.89
CA VAL A 47 1.70 -4.16 -6.49
C VAL A 47 2.39 -2.93 -5.90
N LEU A 48 3.04 -3.14 -4.76
CA LEU A 48 3.91 -2.14 -4.12
C LEU A 48 5.36 -2.41 -4.55
N TYR A 49 5.97 -1.43 -5.20
CA TYR A 49 7.36 -1.48 -5.65
C TYR A 49 8.24 -0.54 -4.83
N SER A 50 9.49 -0.93 -4.57
CA SER A 50 10.53 -0.01 -4.10
C SER A 50 11.13 0.79 -5.25
N TYR A 51 11.93 1.82 -4.92
CA TYR A 51 12.74 2.57 -5.90
C TYR A 51 13.52 1.67 -6.88
N ASN A 52 14.10 0.57 -6.36
CA ASN A 52 14.89 -0.38 -7.14
C ASN A 52 14.03 -1.34 -7.99
N LYS A 53 12.71 -1.11 -8.09
CA LYS A 53 11.73 -1.96 -8.78
C LYS A 53 11.56 -3.35 -8.16
N GLU A 54 11.96 -3.52 -6.90
CA GLU A 54 11.69 -4.76 -6.16
C GLU A 54 10.22 -4.81 -5.74
N VAL A 55 9.61 -5.99 -5.83
CA VAL A 55 8.25 -6.22 -5.33
C VAL A 55 8.30 -6.34 -3.81
N ILE A 56 7.66 -5.41 -3.12
CA ILE A 56 7.56 -5.39 -1.65
C ILE A 56 6.30 -6.11 -1.17
N TRP A 57 5.20 -5.99 -1.93
CA TRP A 57 3.92 -6.64 -1.65
C TRP A 57 3.05 -6.69 -2.92
N ALA A 58 2.18 -7.68 -3.02
CA ALA A 58 1.18 -7.80 -4.09
C ALA A 58 -0.16 -8.29 -3.53
N SER A 59 -1.27 -7.86 -4.14
CA SER A 59 -2.62 -8.31 -3.74
C SER A 59 -2.88 -9.78 -4.07
N GLY A 60 -2.19 -10.33 -5.07
CA GLY A 60 -2.29 -11.75 -5.45
C GLY A 60 -3.64 -12.09 -6.07
N THR A 61 -4.07 -11.26 -7.01
CA THR A 61 -5.34 -11.39 -7.74
C THR A 61 -5.16 -12.08 -9.08
#